data_AF-A0A4V0HWP1-F1
#
_entry.id   AF-A0A4V0HWP1-F1
#
_cell.length_a   1.000
_cell.length_b   1.000
_cell.length_c   1.000
_cell.angle_alpha   90.00
_cell.angle_beta   90.00
_cell.angle_gamma   90.00
#
_symmetry.space_group_name_H-M   'P 1'
#
loop_
_entity.id
_entity.type
_entity.pdbx_description
1 polymer ?
#
loop_
_entity_poly.entity_id
_entity_poly.type
_entity_poly.pdbx_seq_one_letter_code
_entity_poly.pdbx_strand_id
1 'polypeptide(L)'
;MPDLADGETTEMKGSGKNPYRIKNSGGVYSCTCPAWCNQSLPSNARTCKHIRKLRGDAAEETRLATAGPLAPLKPAGSEEVKELPILLANVWTDEHDPTGWWMSEKLDGVRAYWDGKQFLSRRNNIYHAPDWFTAGLPPHPLDGELWFARGQFQPASDIARSQGTPDRWKGLKYLVFDAPDAKGPFEDRLKFLQDGVGKWKNTYTTLHDHAHCTGLDHLLAELDRVVALGGEGLMLRKPRSEYERTRSSTLLKVKKFLDCEVTVSSYEAGKGRHKGRVGALWVRLSNGKECKVGTGLKDKDRENPPAVGSIVTVKYQELTPDGVLRFPVYVGVRPDGDPNQPAPTRKPSAAPPAPAPVKAVAVEPAPAPKPVPQVTPVVPVTSGGSTMAATAKRYFEFIDGDSKKFWEIWMDGAVVTTCWGKIGTAGQTKPKTFPDEAKAKKEYDKLLAEKTGKGYSEKPRPA
;
A
#
# COMPACT_ATOMS: atom_id res chain seq x y z
N MET A 1 -16.42 24.96 -27.14
CA MET A 1 -16.72 25.04 -25.69
C MET A 1 -15.66 25.93 -25.07
N PRO A 2 -15.93 26.67 -23.97
CA PRO A 2 -14.86 27.36 -23.26
C PRO A 2 -13.81 26.33 -22.86
N ASP A 3 -12.53 26.68 -23.02
CA ASP A 3 -11.42 25.86 -22.50
C ASP A 3 -11.56 25.75 -20.97
N LEU A 4 -10.97 24.74 -20.35
CA LEU A 4 -11.06 24.59 -18.89
C LEU A 4 -10.11 25.56 -18.21
N ALA A 5 -10.59 26.25 -17.17
CA ALA A 5 -9.72 26.99 -16.26
C ALA A 5 -8.78 26.04 -15.51
N ASP A 6 -7.71 26.57 -14.93
CA ASP A 6 -6.79 25.75 -14.13
C ASP A 6 -7.52 25.11 -12.94
N GLY A 7 -7.29 23.81 -12.73
CA GLY A 7 -7.94 23.00 -11.71
C GLY A 7 -9.36 22.51 -12.08
N GLU A 8 -9.96 23.05 -13.14
CA GLU A 8 -11.33 22.70 -13.54
C GLU A 8 -11.42 21.29 -14.14
N THR A 9 -12.55 20.64 -13.89
CA THR A 9 -12.87 19.31 -14.40
C THR A 9 -14.23 19.33 -15.09
N THR A 10 -14.32 18.66 -16.24
CA THR A 10 -15.58 18.43 -16.95
C THR A 10 -15.77 16.95 -17.30
N GLU A 11 -16.99 16.56 -17.60
CA GLU A 11 -17.33 15.21 -18.03
C GLU A 11 -17.70 15.17 -19.50
N MET A 12 -17.22 14.16 -20.21
CA MET A 12 -17.56 13.94 -21.61
C MET A 12 -17.99 12.51 -21.84
N LYS A 13 -19.18 12.34 -22.42
CA LYS A 13 -19.64 11.01 -22.83
C LYS A 13 -18.73 10.47 -23.93
N GLY A 14 -18.22 9.25 -23.72
CA GLY A 14 -17.41 8.53 -24.70
C GLY A 14 -17.96 7.13 -24.95
N SER A 15 -17.08 6.22 -25.38
CA SER A 15 -17.42 4.81 -25.65
C SER A 15 -17.73 3.98 -24.40
N GLY A 16 -17.45 4.50 -23.21
CA GLY A 16 -17.70 3.83 -21.94
C GLY A 16 -19.14 4.04 -21.45
N LYS A 17 -19.60 3.13 -20.58
CA LYS A 17 -20.89 3.28 -19.88
C LYS A 17 -20.94 4.58 -19.08
N ASN A 18 -19.86 4.91 -18.39
CA ASN A 18 -19.74 6.15 -17.60
C ASN A 18 -19.03 7.25 -18.41
N PRO A 19 -19.34 8.53 -18.15
CA PRO A 19 -18.61 9.65 -18.72
C PRO A 19 -17.11 9.57 -18.38
N TYR A 20 -16.27 10.02 -19.30
CA TYR A 20 -14.85 10.24 -19.01
C TYR A 20 -14.67 11.64 -18.45
N ARG A 21 -13.83 11.77 -17.42
CA ARG A 21 -13.51 13.06 -16.84
C ARG A 21 -12.30 13.64 -17.55
N ILE A 22 -12.35 14.92 -17.86
CA ILE A 22 -11.25 15.71 -18.42
C ILE A 22 -10.92 16.81 -17.42
N LYS A 23 -9.65 16.96 -17.07
CA LYS A 23 -9.18 17.96 -16.10
C LYS A 23 -8.03 18.76 -16.68
N ASN A 24 -8.03 20.07 -16.46
CA ASN A 24 -6.85 20.93 -16.67
C ASN A 24 -6.12 21.13 -15.34
N SER A 25 -4.80 20.95 -15.33
CA SER A 25 -3.96 21.21 -14.15
C SER A 25 -2.61 21.77 -14.58
N GLY A 26 -2.40 23.06 -14.35
CA GLY A 26 -1.24 23.84 -14.77
C GLY A 26 -1.00 23.77 -16.28
N GLY A 27 -2.07 23.82 -17.09
CA GLY A 27 -2.02 23.70 -18.56
C GLY A 27 -1.84 22.27 -19.08
N VAL A 28 -1.78 21.26 -18.20
CA VAL A 28 -1.71 19.85 -18.58
C VAL A 28 -3.09 19.22 -18.49
N TYR A 29 -3.57 18.75 -19.63
CA TYR A 29 -4.87 18.10 -19.73
C TYR A 29 -4.76 16.59 -19.48
N SER A 30 -5.57 16.09 -18.56
CA SER A 30 -5.71 14.66 -18.30
C SER A 30 -7.11 14.17 -18.63
N CYS A 31 -7.22 12.90 -19.04
CA CYS A 31 -8.50 12.28 -19.33
C CYS A 31 -8.53 10.84 -18.79
N THR A 32 -9.65 10.44 -18.19
CA THR A 32 -9.82 9.06 -17.66
C THR A 32 -10.12 8.01 -18.74
N CYS A 33 -10.11 8.38 -20.03
CA CYS A 33 -10.36 7.44 -21.10
C CYS A 33 -9.14 6.52 -21.34
N PRO A 34 -9.34 5.25 -21.74
CA PRO A 34 -8.24 4.31 -21.99
C PRO A 34 -7.22 4.81 -23.02
N ALA A 35 -7.69 5.52 -24.06
CA ALA A 35 -6.83 6.07 -25.10
C ALA A 35 -5.82 7.08 -24.58
N TRP A 36 -6.13 7.82 -23.51
CA TRP A 36 -5.21 8.75 -22.85
C TRP A 36 -4.38 8.05 -21.76
N CYS A 37 -5.03 7.24 -20.92
CA CYS A 37 -4.36 6.58 -19.79
C CYS A 37 -3.24 5.62 -20.23
N ASN A 38 -3.42 4.95 -21.36
CA ASN A 38 -2.51 3.90 -21.85
C ASN A 38 -1.41 4.43 -22.79
N GLN A 39 -1.33 5.75 -23.04
CA GLN A 39 -0.24 6.31 -23.82
C GLN A 39 1.09 6.20 -23.08
N SER A 40 2.13 5.78 -23.80
CA SER A 40 3.51 5.74 -23.33
C SER A 40 4.22 7.09 -23.52
N LEU A 41 3.53 8.19 -23.26
CA LEU A 41 4.03 9.56 -23.36
C LEU A 41 3.99 10.26 -22.00
N PRO A 42 4.79 11.31 -21.76
CA PRO A 42 4.63 12.21 -20.61
C PRO A 42 3.24 12.83 -20.54
N SER A 43 2.72 13.15 -19.34
CA SER A 43 1.33 13.62 -19.17
C SER A 43 1.00 14.87 -20.01
N ASN A 44 1.95 15.81 -20.12
CA ASN A 44 1.83 17.03 -20.93
C ASN A 44 1.88 16.79 -22.45
N ALA A 45 2.32 15.61 -22.91
CA ALA A 45 2.37 15.24 -24.32
C ALA A 45 1.25 14.26 -24.73
N ARG A 46 0.38 13.88 -23.78
CA ARG A 46 -0.76 12.99 -24.07
C ARG A 46 -1.95 13.77 -24.60
N THR A 47 -2.72 13.14 -25.47
CA THR A 47 -3.99 13.69 -25.96
C THR A 47 -5.03 12.59 -26.17
N CYS A 48 -6.28 12.92 -26.43
CA CYS A 48 -7.27 11.96 -26.93
C CYS A 48 -8.38 12.68 -27.67
N LYS A 49 -9.26 11.91 -28.34
CA LYS A 49 -10.44 12.46 -29.02
C LYS A 49 -11.33 13.33 -28.13
N HIS A 50 -11.36 13.08 -26.82
CA HIS A 50 -12.19 13.84 -25.89
C HIS A 50 -11.58 15.22 -25.59
N ILE A 51 -10.26 15.29 -25.38
CA ILE A 51 -9.55 16.56 -25.18
C ILE A 51 -9.61 17.39 -26.48
N ARG A 52 -9.37 16.75 -27.64
CA ARG A 52 -9.51 17.39 -28.95
C ARG A 52 -10.92 17.93 -29.19
N LYS A 53 -11.96 17.16 -28.84
CA LYS A 53 -13.35 17.61 -28.93
C LYS A 53 -13.66 18.77 -27.99
N LEU A 54 -13.06 18.81 -26.81
CA LEU A 54 -13.26 19.88 -25.82
C LEU A 54 -12.62 21.19 -26.29
N ARG A 55 -11.35 21.13 -26.70
CA ARG A 55 -10.50 22.30 -26.96
C ARG A 55 -10.43 22.72 -28.43
N GLY A 56 -10.76 21.82 -29.35
CA GLY A 56 -10.50 21.95 -30.78
C GLY A 56 -9.10 21.43 -31.14
N ASP A 57 -8.97 20.89 -32.36
CA ASP A 57 -7.70 20.30 -32.82
C ASP A 57 -6.57 21.32 -32.87
N ALA A 58 -6.81 22.54 -33.36
CA ALA A 58 -5.79 23.58 -33.43
C ALA A 58 -5.20 23.92 -32.05
N ALA A 59 -6.05 24.15 -31.04
CA ALA A 59 -5.61 24.46 -29.69
C ALA A 59 -4.89 23.29 -29.00
N GLU A 60 -5.27 22.06 -29.35
CA GLU A 60 -4.61 20.87 -28.84
C GLU A 60 -3.25 20.64 -29.51
N GLU A 61 -3.12 20.85 -30.82
CA GLU A 61 -1.83 20.81 -31.51
C GLU A 61 -0.86 21.87 -30.96
N THR A 62 -1.34 23.11 -30.75
CA THR A 62 -0.52 24.15 -30.12
C THR A 62 -0.03 23.71 -28.74
N ARG A 63 -0.90 23.12 -27.92
CA ARG A 63 -0.51 22.61 -26.58
C ARG A 63 0.50 21.48 -26.68
N LEU A 64 0.32 20.52 -27.58
CA LEU A 64 1.27 19.43 -27.77
C LEU A 64 2.63 19.94 -28.24
N ALA A 65 2.66 20.96 -29.10
CA ALA A 65 3.89 21.61 -29.52
C ALA A 65 4.65 22.28 -28.36
N THR A 66 3.93 22.80 -27.34
CA THR A 66 4.59 23.36 -26.14
C THR A 66 5.33 22.34 -25.29
N ALA A 67 5.07 21.04 -25.45
CA ALA A 67 5.79 19.99 -24.73
C ALA A 67 7.27 19.89 -25.15
N GLY A 68 7.63 20.42 -26.33
CA GLY A 68 8.99 20.37 -26.86
C GLY A 68 9.50 18.95 -27.11
N PRO A 69 10.83 18.78 -27.30
CA PRO A 69 11.45 17.47 -27.43
C PRO A 69 11.23 16.62 -26.17
N LEU A 70 10.65 15.43 -26.34
CA LEU A 70 10.36 14.53 -25.23
C LEU A 70 11.63 13.77 -24.83
N ALA A 71 11.93 13.79 -23.55
CA ALA A 71 13.01 13.01 -22.97
C ALA A 71 12.57 11.55 -22.74
N PRO A 72 13.50 10.57 -22.73
CA PRO A 72 13.20 9.17 -22.47
C PRO A 72 12.50 8.97 -21.13
N LEU A 73 11.43 8.16 -21.10
CA LEU A 73 10.70 7.82 -19.88
C LEU A 73 11.39 6.74 -19.03
N LYS A 74 12.38 6.04 -19.59
CA LYS A 74 13.11 4.94 -18.95
C LYS A 74 14.59 5.27 -18.90
N PRO A 75 15.31 4.85 -17.83
CA PRO A 75 16.77 4.88 -17.83
C PRO A 75 17.34 4.09 -19.00
N ALA A 76 18.45 4.57 -19.58
CA ALA A 76 19.13 3.88 -20.66
C ALA A 76 19.61 2.49 -20.20
N GLY A 77 19.38 1.44 -20.99
CA GLY A 77 19.80 0.07 -20.65
C GLY A 77 18.94 -0.61 -19.58
N SER A 78 17.73 -0.11 -19.32
CA SER A 78 16.82 -0.67 -18.31
C SER A 78 15.49 -1.18 -18.90
N GLU A 79 15.50 -1.55 -20.17
CA GLU A 79 14.34 -1.97 -20.96
C GLU A 79 13.63 -3.18 -20.33
N GLU A 80 14.39 -4.08 -19.71
CA GLU A 80 13.86 -5.27 -19.04
C GLU A 80 13.41 -5.01 -17.59
N VAL A 81 13.84 -3.90 -16.98
CA VAL A 81 13.53 -3.57 -15.58
C VAL A 81 12.17 -2.88 -15.48
N LYS A 82 11.14 -3.68 -15.23
CA LYS A 82 9.74 -3.22 -15.13
C LYS A 82 9.41 -2.52 -13.81
N GLU A 83 9.94 -3.01 -12.69
CA GLU A 83 9.75 -2.44 -11.36
C GLU A 83 11.06 -2.43 -10.58
N LEU A 84 11.26 -1.41 -9.75
CA LEU A 84 12.44 -1.32 -8.89
C LEU A 84 12.31 -2.26 -7.68
N PRO A 85 13.41 -2.92 -7.27
CA PRO A 85 13.46 -3.78 -6.09
C PRO A 85 13.58 -2.90 -4.83
N ILE A 86 12.43 -2.39 -4.37
CA ILE A 86 12.30 -1.48 -3.21
C ILE A 86 11.38 -2.08 -2.15
N LEU A 87 11.51 -1.61 -0.91
CA LEU A 87 10.72 -2.10 0.22
C LEU A 87 9.24 -1.75 0.06
N LEU A 88 8.36 -2.74 0.18
CA LEU A 88 6.91 -2.55 0.07
C LEU A 88 6.21 -2.90 1.38
N ALA A 89 5.26 -2.07 1.77
CA ALA A 89 4.54 -2.24 3.02
C ALA A 89 3.39 -3.26 2.93
N ASN A 90 3.24 -4.08 3.97
CA ASN A 90 2.00 -4.81 4.26
C ASN A 90 0.97 -3.92 4.95
N VAL A 91 -0.26 -4.41 5.07
CA VAL A 91 -1.31 -3.72 5.84
C VAL A 91 -1.17 -4.14 7.29
N TRP A 92 -1.15 -3.17 8.21
CA TRP A 92 -1.23 -3.48 9.64
C TRP A 92 -2.64 -3.94 9.98
N THR A 93 -2.73 -5.00 10.80
CA THR A 93 -3.97 -5.50 11.39
C THR A 93 -3.85 -5.40 12.90
N ASP A 94 -4.99 -5.27 13.59
CA ASP A 94 -5.08 -5.13 15.06
C ASP A 94 -4.49 -6.34 15.84
N GLU A 95 -3.97 -7.33 15.14
CA GLU A 95 -3.33 -8.54 15.66
C GLU A 95 -1.84 -8.32 16.00
N HIS A 96 -1.24 -7.19 15.59
CA HIS A 96 0.18 -6.89 15.81
C HIS A 96 0.34 -5.76 16.83
N ASP A 97 0.95 -6.07 17.99
CA ASP A 97 1.35 -5.06 18.96
C ASP A 97 2.35 -4.07 18.34
N PRO A 98 2.00 -2.77 18.23
CA PRO A 98 2.87 -1.76 17.61
C PRO A 98 3.89 -1.19 18.59
N THR A 99 3.89 -1.61 19.87
CA THR A 99 4.78 -1.06 20.89
C THR A 99 6.25 -1.15 20.49
N GLY A 100 6.96 -0.03 20.58
CA GLY A 100 8.37 0.10 20.22
C GLY A 100 8.64 0.32 18.74
N TRP A 101 7.66 0.14 17.85
CA TRP A 101 7.84 0.39 16.42
C TRP A 101 8.05 1.87 16.14
N TRP A 102 8.75 2.17 15.04
CA TRP A 102 8.81 3.53 14.50
C TRP A 102 7.51 3.82 13.75
N MET A 103 6.99 5.02 13.94
CA MET A 103 5.72 5.49 13.39
C MET A 103 5.95 6.81 12.66
N SER A 104 5.39 6.94 11.46
CA SER A 104 5.48 8.16 10.66
C SER A 104 4.17 8.42 9.91
N GLU A 105 3.94 9.66 9.45
CA GLU A 105 2.78 9.96 8.62
C GLU A 105 2.85 9.24 7.26
N LYS A 106 1.77 8.59 6.86
CA LYS A 106 1.66 8.09 5.49
C LYS A 106 1.36 9.26 4.56
N LEU A 107 2.34 9.63 3.75
CA LEU A 107 2.24 10.68 2.75
C LEU A 107 1.42 10.21 1.53
N ASP A 108 0.44 11.01 1.09
CA ASP A 108 -0.33 10.82 -0.16
C ASP A 108 0.33 11.62 -1.31
N GLY A 109 1.53 11.20 -1.69
CA GLY A 109 2.31 11.82 -2.76
C GLY A 109 2.63 10.85 -3.90
N VAL A 110 3.80 11.01 -4.49
CA VAL A 110 4.34 10.06 -5.45
C VAL A 110 5.69 9.54 -4.98
N ARG A 111 5.74 8.24 -4.68
CA ARG A 111 7.00 7.59 -4.33
C ARG A 111 8.08 7.79 -5.39
N ALA A 112 9.22 8.32 -4.97
CA ALA A 112 10.37 8.60 -5.80
C ALA A 112 11.64 8.00 -5.17
N TYR A 113 12.26 7.11 -5.92
CA TYR A 113 13.56 6.54 -5.63
C TYR A 113 14.62 7.41 -6.29
N TRP A 114 15.48 8.04 -5.51
CA TRP A 114 16.66 8.72 -6.03
C TRP A 114 17.76 7.68 -6.21
N ASP A 115 18.29 7.51 -7.42
CA ASP A 115 19.33 6.51 -7.72
C ASP A 115 20.77 7.04 -7.52
N GLY A 116 20.91 8.25 -6.97
CA GLY A 116 22.17 8.98 -6.90
C GLY A 116 22.35 10.02 -8.00
N LYS A 117 21.48 10.02 -9.03
CA LYS A 117 21.57 10.93 -10.19
C LYS A 117 20.22 11.48 -10.64
N GLN A 118 19.16 10.68 -10.56
CA GLN A 118 17.84 11.03 -11.04
C GLN A 118 16.75 10.36 -10.20
N PHE A 119 15.53 10.88 -10.30
CA PHE A 119 14.37 10.31 -9.63
C PHE A 119 13.68 9.25 -10.51
N LEU A 120 13.37 8.12 -9.89
CA LEU A 120 12.70 6.99 -10.50
C LEU A 120 11.41 6.67 -9.76
N SER A 121 10.35 6.43 -10.52
CA SER A 121 9.13 5.83 -10.00
C SER A 121 9.35 4.36 -9.63
N ARG A 122 8.42 3.78 -8.85
CA ARG A 122 8.38 2.33 -8.61
C ARG A 122 8.43 1.48 -9.88
N ARG A 123 7.85 1.96 -10.98
CA ARG A 123 7.87 1.26 -12.29
C ARG A 123 9.12 1.58 -13.11
N ASN A 124 10.19 2.05 -12.47
CA ASN A 124 11.44 2.41 -13.12
C ASN A 124 11.27 3.44 -14.26
N ASN A 125 10.29 4.34 -14.14
CA ASN A 125 10.15 5.48 -15.04
C ASN A 125 10.85 6.71 -14.44
N ILE A 126 11.52 7.50 -15.28
CA ILE A 126 12.19 8.73 -14.87
C ILE A 126 11.15 9.81 -14.53
N TYR A 127 11.35 10.49 -13.40
CA TYR A 127 10.76 11.80 -13.14
C TYR A 127 11.77 12.87 -13.54
N HIS A 128 11.42 13.70 -14.52
CA HIS A 128 12.30 14.74 -15.07
C HIS A 128 12.31 15.97 -14.17
N ALA A 129 12.86 15.80 -12.96
CA ALA A 129 13.10 16.88 -12.03
C ALA A 129 14.10 17.88 -12.63
N PRO A 130 13.88 19.20 -12.49
CA PRO A 130 14.85 20.20 -12.92
C PRO A 130 16.18 20.07 -12.18
N ASP A 131 17.28 20.46 -12.82
CA ASP A 131 18.62 20.41 -12.21
C ASP A 131 18.70 21.15 -10.88
N TRP A 132 18.02 22.29 -10.76
CA TRP A 132 17.97 23.04 -9.50
C TRP A 132 17.23 22.30 -8.37
N PHE A 133 16.33 21.36 -8.70
CA PHE A 133 15.57 20.58 -7.73
C PHE A 133 16.42 19.43 -7.19
N THR A 134 17.29 18.85 -8.01
CA THR A 134 18.17 17.74 -7.64
C THR A 134 19.54 18.20 -7.16
N ALA A 135 19.94 19.44 -7.45
CA ALA A 135 21.22 20.02 -7.05
C ALA A 135 21.48 19.83 -5.55
N GLY A 136 22.67 19.32 -5.22
CA GLY A 136 23.11 19.11 -3.83
C GLY A 136 22.62 17.82 -3.18
N LEU A 137 21.80 17.00 -3.87
CA LEU A 137 21.51 15.62 -3.43
C LEU A 137 22.77 14.75 -3.51
N PRO A 138 22.93 13.76 -2.60
CA PRO A 138 24.11 12.92 -2.58
C PRO A 138 24.11 11.92 -3.75
N PRO A 139 25.28 11.45 -4.21
CA PRO A 139 25.38 10.33 -5.14
C PRO A 139 25.15 8.99 -4.42
N HIS A 140 24.07 8.90 -3.63
CA HIS A 140 23.70 7.73 -2.83
C HIS A 140 22.20 7.46 -2.99
N PRO A 141 21.76 6.19 -3.09
CA PRO A 141 20.35 5.89 -3.24
C PRO A 141 19.48 6.28 -2.03
N LEU A 142 18.38 6.98 -2.30
CA LEU A 142 17.41 7.42 -1.29
C LEU A 142 16.01 6.99 -1.69
N ASP A 143 15.15 6.73 -0.70
CA ASP A 143 13.75 6.38 -0.90
C ASP A 143 12.87 7.38 -0.15
N GLY A 144 11.89 7.91 -0.85
CA GLY A 144 11.10 9.03 -0.36
C GLY A 144 9.83 9.26 -1.18
N GLU A 145 9.12 10.32 -0.82
CA GLU A 145 7.89 10.73 -1.49
C GLU A 145 8.08 12.14 -2.07
N LEU A 146 7.80 12.31 -3.37
CA LEU A 146 7.54 13.64 -3.93
C LEU A 146 6.14 14.05 -3.47
N TRP A 147 6.09 15.07 -2.62
CA TRP A 147 4.90 15.47 -1.90
C TRP A 147 4.69 16.97 -2.01
N PHE A 148 3.43 17.38 -2.06
CA PHE A 148 3.04 18.79 -2.20
C PHE A 148 2.42 19.31 -0.91
N ALA A 149 1.27 18.76 -0.54
CA ALA A 149 0.58 18.99 0.72
C ALA A 149 -0.40 17.83 0.99
N ARG A 150 -1.00 17.80 2.19
CA ARG A 150 -2.07 16.87 2.53
C ARG A 150 -3.25 17.01 1.55
N GLY A 151 -3.80 15.88 1.11
CA GLY A 151 -4.86 15.84 0.09
C GLY A 151 -4.46 16.28 -1.33
N GLN A 152 -3.18 16.62 -1.58
CA GLN A 152 -2.69 17.13 -2.87
C GLN A 152 -1.95 16.07 -3.71
N PHE A 153 -2.41 14.81 -3.67
CA PHE A 153 -1.87 13.73 -4.50
C PHE A 153 -1.91 14.05 -6.00
N GLN A 154 -3.04 14.56 -6.48
CA GLN A 154 -3.26 14.77 -7.91
C GLN A 154 -2.27 15.81 -8.49
N PRO A 155 -2.11 17.02 -7.89
CA PRO A 155 -1.04 17.93 -8.30
C PRO A 155 0.35 17.30 -8.28
N ALA A 156 0.71 16.59 -7.21
CA ALA A 156 2.04 15.96 -7.11
C ALA A 156 2.29 14.94 -8.23
N SER A 157 1.30 14.09 -8.51
CA SER A 157 1.35 13.13 -9.61
C SER A 157 1.40 13.77 -10.99
N ASP A 158 0.68 14.85 -11.20
CA ASP A 158 0.67 15.52 -12.50
C ASP A 158 2.01 16.19 -12.79
N ILE A 159 2.58 16.88 -11.79
CA ILE A 159 3.89 17.55 -11.90
C ILE A 159 5.02 16.54 -12.12
N ALA A 160 5.07 15.46 -11.32
CA ALA A 160 6.15 14.47 -11.43
C ALA A 160 6.14 13.74 -12.79
N ARG A 161 4.97 13.58 -13.41
CA ARG A 161 4.80 12.84 -14.68
C ARG A 161 4.85 13.72 -15.93
N SER A 162 4.92 15.04 -15.78
CA SER A 162 5.10 15.97 -16.90
C SER A 162 6.58 16.24 -17.17
N GLN A 163 6.89 16.62 -18.41
CA GLN A 163 8.21 17.10 -18.82
C GLN A 163 8.16 18.59 -19.18
N GLY A 164 9.32 19.23 -19.34
CA GLY A 164 9.43 20.59 -19.89
C GLY A 164 8.74 21.71 -19.09
N THR A 165 8.44 21.46 -17.81
CA THR A 165 7.66 22.39 -16.97
C THR A 165 8.35 22.63 -15.61
N PRO A 166 9.60 23.15 -15.61
CA PRO A 166 10.41 23.22 -14.40
C PRO A 166 9.75 24.05 -13.30
N ASP A 167 9.10 25.18 -13.62
CA ASP A 167 8.48 26.04 -12.62
C ASP A 167 7.40 25.36 -11.77
N ARG A 168 6.75 24.31 -12.29
CA ARG A 168 5.73 23.55 -11.56
C ARG A 168 6.31 22.77 -10.37
N TRP A 169 7.61 22.48 -10.38
CA TRP A 169 8.29 21.74 -9.32
C TRP A 169 8.52 22.57 -8.05
N LYS A 170 8.37 23.90 -8.09
CA LYS A 170 8.69 24.79 -6.94
C LYS A 170 7.88 24.48 -5.68
N GLY A 171 6.66 23.97 -5.83
CA GLY A 171 5.80 23.58 -4.71
C GLY A 171 6.00 22.13 -4.23
N LEU A 172 6.81 21.32 -4.91
CA LEU A 172 7.12 19.97 -4.48
C LEU A 172 8.25 19.95 -3.46
N LYS A 173 8.17 18.97 -2.55
CA LYS A 173 9.23 18.58 -1.64
C LYS A 173 9.50 17.09 -1.79
N TYR A 174 10.75 16.70 -1.60
CA TYR A 174 11.17 15.31 -1.51
C TYR A 174 11.32 14.93 -0.04
N LEU A 175 10.31 14.24 0.50
CA LEU A 175 10.33 13.76 1.88
C LEU A 175 10.99 12.39 1.91
N VAL A 176 12.27 12.35 2.30
CA VAL A 176 13.07 11.13 2.35
C VAL A 176 12.77 10.36 3.63
N PHE A 177 12.50 9.06 3.53
CA PHE A 177 12.14 8.21 4.69
C PHE A 177 13.05 6.98 4.86
N ASP A 178 13.85 6.61 3.86
CA ASP A 178 14.84 5.52 4.00
C ASP A 178 16.05 5.73 3.06
N ALA A 179 17.14 5.02 3.31
CA ALA A 179 18.35 5.00 2.50
C ALA A 179 18.70 3.54 2.16
N PRO A 180 18.17 2.97 1.06
CA PRO A 180 18.20 1.53 0.79
C PRO A 180 19.57 0.85 0.83
N ASP A 181 20.62 1.58 0.44
CA ASP A 181 22.00 1.08 0.38
C ASP A 181 22.88 1.62 1.51
N ALA A 182 22.30 2.34 2.49
CA ALA A 182 23.00 2.63 3.74
C ALA A 182 23.10 1.34 4.58
N LYS A 183 24.26 1.14 5.23
CA LYS A 183 24.53 -0.08 6.01
C LYS A 183 23.77 -0.05 7.34
N GLY A 184 23.33 -1.22 7.76
CA GLY A 184 22.78 -1.45 9.09
C GLY A 184 21.25 -1.40 9.19
N PRO A 185 20.73 -1.63 10.40
CA PRO A 185 19.31 -1.54 10.72
C PRO A 185 18.69 -0.18 10.41
N PHE A 186 17.36 -0.12 10.44
CA PHE A 186 16.60 1.09 10.14
C PHE A 186 17.06 2.33 10.90
N GLU A 187 17.43 2.20 12.17
CA GLU A 187 17.94 3.30 12.99
C GLU A 187 19.26 3.88 12.46
N ASP A 188 20.17 3.04 11.96
CA ASP A 188 21.42 3.48 11.36
C ASP A 188 21.18 4.19 10.03
N ARG A 189 20.20 3.69 9.25
CA ARG A 189 19.80 4.34 7.99
C ARG A 189 19.07 5.65 8.22
N LEU A 190 18.23 5.73 9.26
CA LEU A 190 17.57 6.97 9.68
C LEU A 190 18.62 8.00 10.15
N LYS A 191 19.61 7.56 10.94
CA LYS A 191 20.74 8.41 11.35
C LYS A 191 21.55 8.90 10.14
N PHE A 192 21.82 8.03 9.17
CA PHE A 192 22.48 8.43 7.92
C PHE A 192 21.70 9.56 7.22
N LEU A 193 20.37 9.48 7.18
CA LEU A 193 19.54 10.55 6.62
C LEU A 193 19.59 11.83 7.47
N GLN A 194 19.49 11.72 8.79
CA GLN A 194 19.57 12.86 9.72
C GLN A 194 20.90 13.62 9.57
N ASP A 195 22.01 12.90 9.55
CA ASP A 195 23.34 13.46 9.38
C ASP A 195 23.56 14.02 7.97
N GLY A 196 22.85 13.46 6.98
CA GLY A 196 22.94 13.80 5.57
C GLY A 196 22.16 15.05 5.18
N VAL A 197 20.88 15.15 5.55
CA VAL A 197 19.97 16.22 5.11
C VAL A 197 20.50 17.61 5.44
N GLY A 198 21.13 17.80 6.62
CA GLY A 198 21.75 19.09 6.97
C GLY A 198 23.03 19.43 6.19
N LYS A 199 23.68 18.43 5.58
CA LYS A 199 24.91 18.59 4.77
C LYS A 199 24.62 18.68 3.28
N TRP A 200 23.54 18.05 2.82
CA TRP A 200 23.11 18.12 1.44
C TRP A 200 22.66 19.55 1.14
N LYS A 201 23.27 20.17 0.13
CA LYS A 201 22.95 21.56 -0.26
C LYS A 201 21.66 21.62 -1.08
N ASN A 202 20.63 20.89 -0.67
CA ASN A 202 19.36 20.76 -1.37
C ASN A 202 18.21 21.30 -0.50
N THR A 203 17.51 22.32 -0.97
CA THR A 203 16.45 23.02 -0.23
C THR A 203 15.06 22.41 -0.42
N TYR A 204 14.94 21.40 -1.29
CA TYR A 204 13.68 20.72 -1.62
C TYR A 204 13.54 19.38 -0.92
N THR A 205 14.61 18.89 -0.29
CA THR A 205 14.64 17.63 0.44
C THR A 205 14.43 17.89 1.93
N THR A 206 13.63 17.05 2.56
CA THR A 206 13.39 17.10 4.00
C THR A 206 13.32 15.69 4.52
N LEU A 207 13.90 15.45 5.70
CA LEU A 207 13.75 14.17 6.38
C LEU A 207 12.28 14.01 6.78
N HIS A 208 11.70 12.85 6.50
CA HIS A 208 10.38 12.51 6.99
C HIS A 208 10.46 12.13 8.48
N ASP A 209 9.62 12.77 9.29
CA ASP A 209 9.63 12.59 10.74
C ASP A 209 9.19 11.18 11.15
N HIS A 210 9.92 10.59 12.11
CA HIS A 210 9.61 9.31 12.72
C HIS A 210 9.58 9.45 14.24
N ALA A 211 8.57 8.87 14.86
CA ALA A 211 8.40 8.83 16.32
C ALA A 211 8.30 7.38 16.81
N HIS A 212 8.62 7.11 18.07
CA HIS A 212 8.37 5.80 18.66
C HIS A 212 6.89 5.64 19.02
N CYS A 213 6.29 4.54 18.58
CA CYS A 213 4.97 4.11 19.00
C CYS A 213 5.08 3.49 20.40
N THR A 214 4.31 4.01 21.35
CA THR A 214 4.32 3.54 22.75
C THR A 214 3.24 2.51 23.04
N GLY A 215 2.44 2.15 22.02
CA GLY A 215 1.37 1.17 22.11
C GLY A 215 0.19 1.50 21.20
N LEU A 216 -0.82 0.64 21.24
CA LEU A 216 -2.01 0.73 20.38
C LEU A 216 -2.77 2.07 20.55
N ASP A 217 -2.96 2.54 21.78
CA ASP A 217 -3.68 3.79 22.04
C ASP A 217 -2.97 5.00 21.43
N HIS A 218 -1.64 5.06 21.53
CA HIS A 218 -0.84 6.10 20.89
C HIS A 218 -0.95 6.02 19.36
N LEU A 219 -0.87 4.82 18.79
CA LEU A 219 -1.05 4.61 17.35
C LEU A 219 -2.39 5.14 16.85
N LEU A 220 -3.49 4.79 17.54
CA LEU A 220 -4.84 5.18 17.16
C LEU A 220 -5.08 6.68 17.35
N ALA A 221 -4.59 7.26 18.45
CA ALA A 221 -4.69 8.70 18.68
C ALA A 221 -3.93 9.51 17.63
N GLU A 222 -2.73 9.06 17.25
CA GLU A 222 -1.94 9.71 16.21
C GLU A 222 -2.57 9.53 14.82
N LEU A 223 -3.15 8.35 14.54
CA LEU A 223 -3.88 8.10 13.30
C LEU A 223 -5.07 9.06 13.17
N ASP A 224 -5.83 9.23 14.26
CA ASP A 224 -6.97 10.15 14.29
C ASP A 224 -6.52 11.61 14.10
N ARG A 225 -5.44 12.02 14.76
CA ARG A 225 -4.85 13.36 14.59
C ARG A 225 -4.41 13.62 13.16
N VAL A 226 -3.67 12.68 12.55
CA VAL A 226 -3.17 12.82 11.16
C VAL A 226 -4.33 12.88 10.17
N VAL A 227 -5.33 12.00 10.32
CA VAL A 227 -6.52 12.00 9.45
C VAL A 227 -7.33 13.29 9.62
N ALA A 228 -7.50 13.80 10.85
CA ALA A 228 -8.18 15.06 11.10
C ALA A 228 -7.49 16.27 10.44
N LEU A 229 -6.17 16.18 10.22
CA LEU A 229 -5.40 17.19 9.51
C LEU A 229 -5.35 16.94 7.98
N GLY A 230 -6.06 15.94 7.46
CA GLY A 230 -6.13 15.58 6.04
C GLY A 230 -5.02 14.63 5.54
N GLY A 231 -4.27 14.00 6.45
CA GLY A 231 -3.25 13.00 6.12
C GLY A 231 -3.87 11.64 5.77
N GLU A 232 -3.14 10.79 5.04
CA GLU A 232 -3.69 9.53 4.52
C GLU A 232 -3.77 8.40 5.57
N GLY A 233 -2.92 8.47 6.59
CA GLY A 233 -2.75 7.43 7.60
C GLY A 233 -1.35 7.44 8.20
N LEU A 234 -0.89 6.28 8.67
CA LEU A 234 0.44 6.12 9.25
C LEU A 234 1.22 4.98 8.60
N MET A 235 2.54 5.01 8.77
CA MET A 235 3.46 3.93 8.44
C MET A 235 4.12 3.45 9.73
N LEU A 236 4.27 2.15 9.88
CA LEU A 236 4.98 1.50 10.97
C LEU A 236 6.21 0.78 10.43
N ARG A 237 7.36 1.02 11.06
CA ARG A 237 8.63 0.38 10.73
C ARG A 237 9.17 -0.39 11.94
N LYS A 238 9.44 -1.67 11.73
CA LYS A 238 9.93 -2.58 12.78
C LYS A 238 11.32 -2.11 13.24
N PRO A 239 11.58 -2.02 14.56
CA PRO A 239 12.88 -1.65 15.08
C PRO A 239 13.95 -2.63 14.62
N ARG A 240 15.16 -2.12 14.36
CA ARG A 240 16.32 -2.91 13.94
C ARG A 240 16.12 -3.72 12.66
N SER A 241 15.16 -3.35 11.82
CA SER A 241 14.88 -4.06 10.58
C SER A 241 15.87 -3.69 9.47
N GLU A 242 16.33 -4.71 8.75
CA GLU A 242 17.10 -4.55 7.52
C GLU A 242 16.23 -3.97 6.40
N TYR A 243 16.89 -3.47 5.34
CA TYR A 243 16.19 -3.03 4.14
C TYR A 243 15.90 -4.23 3.23
N GLU A 244 14.63 -4.66 3.18
CA GLU A 244 14.20 -5.75 2.32
C GLU A 244 13.69 -5.22 0.99
N ARG A 245 14.29 -5.65 -0.13
CA ARG A 245 13.91 -5.22 -1.49
C ARG A 245 12.66 -5.92 -2.03
N THR A 246 11.69 -6.15 -1.16
CA THR A 246 10.44 -6.86 -1.44
C THR A 246 9.32 -6.33 -0.54
N ARG A 247 8.13 -6.91 -0.68
CA ARG A 247 7.05 -6.71 0.28
C ARG A 247 7.39 -7.40 1.59
N SER A 248 7.44 -6.63 2.68
CA SER A 248 7.89 -7.12 3.98
C SER A 248 6.85 -6.87 5.08
N SER A 249 6.89 -7.71 6.12
CA SER A 249 6.19 -7.47 7.38
C SER A 249 6.93 -6.49 8.30
N THR A 250 8.15 -6.08 7.96
CA THR A 250 8.91 -5.08 8.73
C THR A 250 8.43 -3.65 8.45
N LEU A 251 7.71 -3.42 7.36
CA LEU A 251 7.08 -2.15 7.03
C LEU A 251 5.58 -2.37 6.87
N LEU A 252 4.77 -1.68 7.68
CA LEU A 252 3.32 -1.79 7.67
C LEU A 252 2.70 -0.41 7.40
N LYS A 253 1.58 -0.39 6.69
CA LYS A 253 0.75 0.80 6.54
C LYS A 253 -0.50 0.65 7.39
N VAL A 254 -0.75 1.66 8.20
CA VAL A 254 -1.91 1.77 9.08
C VAL A 254 -2.86 2.74 8.40
N LYS A 255 -4.08 2.28 8.17
CA LYS A 255 -5.12 3.07 7.51
C LYS A 255 -6.34 3.08 8.41
N LYS A 256 -6.95 4.25 8.57
CA LYS A 256 -8.27 4.33 9.19
C LYS A 256 -9.27 3.75 8.22
N PHE A 257 -9.94 2.67 8.64
CA PHE A 257 -11.12 2.18 7.94
C PHE A 257 -12.34 2.73 8.68
N LEU A 258 -13.18 3.44 7.95
CA LEU A 258 -14.52 3.81 8.34
C LEU A 258 -15.48 2.72 7.84
N ASP A 259 -16.53 2.48 8.59
CA ASP A 259 -17.59 1.56 8.19
C ASP A 259 -18.84 2.39 7.90
N CYS A 260 -19.53 2.07 6.82
CA CYS A 260 -20.84 2.63 6.53
C CYS A 260 -21.80 1.54 6.06
N GLU A 261 -23.08 1.83 6.21
CA GLU A 261 -24.15 1.01 5.70
C GLU A 261 -24.56 1.55 4.33
N VAL A 262 -24.66 0.65 3.36
CA VAL A 262 -25.05 0.97 1.99
C VAL A 262 -26.07 -0.04 1.50
N THR A 263 -26.93 0.38 0.58
CA THR A 263 -27.96 -0.49 -0.01
C THR A 263 -27.44 -1.07 -1.32
N VAL A 264 -27.60 -2.37 -1.54
CA VAL A 264 -27.22 -3.00 -2.81
C VAL A 264 -28.20 -2.60 -3.92
N SER A 265 -27.72 -1.87 -4.94
CA SER A 265 -28.54 -1.43 -6.07
C SER A 265 -28.55 -2.43 -7.23
N SER A 266 -27.39 -3.01 -7.58
CA SER A 266 -27.29 -3.99 -8.68
C SER A 266 -25.96 -4.75 -8.64
N TYR A 267 -25.77 -5.70 -9.57
CA TYR A 267 -24.54 -6.49 -9.68
C TYR A 267 -23.77 -6.18 -10.97
N GLU A 268 -22.45 -6.31 -10.89
CA GLU A 268 -21.56 -6.31 -12.05
C GLU A 268 -20.99 -7.71 -12.26
N ALA A 269 -21.09 -8.23 -13.49
CA ALA A 269 -20.58 -9.55 -13.84
C ALA A 269 -19.05 -9.64 -13.69
N GLY A 270 -18.57 -10.73 -13.11
CA GLY A 270 -17.15 -10.98 -12.92
C GLY A 270 -16.42 -11.32 -14.22
N LYS A 271 -15.13 -11.01 -14.25
CA LYS A 271 -14.19 -11.31 -15.35
C LYS A 271 -13.06 -12.20 -14.84
N GLY A 272 -12.35 -12.88 -15.75
CA GLY A 272 -11.23 -13.76 -15.40
C GLY A 272 -11.65 -14.88 -14.45
N ARG A 273 -10.98 -15.01 -13.29
CA ARG A 273 -11.29 -16.02 -12.25
C ARG A 273 -12.71 -15.92 -11.67
N HIS A 274 -13.42 -14.83 -11.94
CA HIS A 274 -14.80 -14.59 -11.52
C HIS A 274 -15.81 -14.63 -12.68
N LYS A 275 -15.43 -15.13 -13.87
CA LYS A 275 -16.35 -15.30 -14.99
C LYS A 275 -17.51 -16.23 -14.58
N GLY A 276 -18.74 -15.84 -14.91
CA GLY A 276 -19.96 -16.60 -14.59
C GLY A 276 -20.54 -16.35 -13.19
N ARG A 277 -19.93 -15.45 -12.39
CA ARG A 277 -20.41 -15.09 -11.05
C ARG A 277 -20.27 -13.59 -10.79
N VAL A 278 -20.74 -13.10 -9.64
CA VAL A 278 -20.69 -11.66 -9.32
C VAL A 278 -19.24 -11.18 -9.16
N GLY A 279 -18.90 -10.13 -9.90
CA GLY A 279 -17.62 -9.44 -9.86
C GLY A 279 -17.60 -8.31 -8.84
N ALA A 280 -18.69 -7.54 -8.75
CA ALA A 280 -18.82 -6.45 -7.80
C ALA A 280 -20.29 -6.15 -7.52
N LEU A 281 -20.55 -5.52 -6.36
CA LEU A 281 -21.83 -4.92 -6.02
C LEU A 281 -21.80 -3.43 -6.41
N TRP A 282 -22.85 -2.95 -7.05
CA TRP A 282 -23.16 -1.52 -7.09
C TRP A 282 -24.00 -1.19 -5.87
N VAL A 283 -23.56 -0.23 -5.07
CA VAL A 283 -24.21 0.14 -3.81
C VAL A 283 -24.55 1.62 -3.80
N ARG A 284 -25.68 1.94 -3.19
CA ARG A 284 -26.16 3.29 -2.94
C ARG A 284 -25.84 3.71 -1.50
N LEU A 285 -25.18 4.85 -1.37
CA LEU A 285 -24.89 5.49 -0.10
C LEU A 285 -26.10 6.29 0.38
N SER A 286 -26.14 6.65 1.66
CA SER A 286 -27.18 7.50 2.26
C SER A 286 -27.29 8.89 1.63
N ASN A 287 -26.20 9.39 1.03
CA ASN A 287 -26.19 10.65 0.29
C ASN A 287 -26.76 10.53 -1.15
N GLY A 288 -27.33 9.38 -1.50
CA GLY A 288 -27.94 9.10 -2.81
C GLY A 288 -26.95 8.74 -3.92
N LYS A 289 -25.63 8.87 -3.69
CA LYS A 289 -24.62 8.51 -4.68
C LYS A 289 -24.42 7.01 -4.75
N GLU A 290 -24.00 6.52 -5.91
CA GLU A 290 -23.70 5.12 -6.12
C GLU A 290 -22.21 4.89 -6.38
N CYS A 291 -21.68 3.80 -5.82
CA CYS A 291 -20.30 3.41 -6.05
C CYS A 291 -20.18 1.89 -6.17
N LYS A 292 -19.04 1.44 -6.67
CA LYS A 292 -18.76 0.02 -6.90
C LYS A 292 -17.92 -0.59 -5.77
N VAL A 293 -18.37 -1.72 -5.24
CA VAL A 293 -17.66 -2.53 -4.23
C VAL A 293 -17.29 -3.89 -4.83
N GLY A 294 -16.03 -4.02 -5.26
CA GLY A 294 -15.52 -5.23 -5.92
C GLY A 294 -14.63 -6.12 -5.05
N THR A 295 -14.25 -5.66 -3.85
CA THR A 295 -13.33 -6.35 -2.94
C THR A 295 -14.04 -6.71 -1.63
N GLY A 296 -13.53 -7.70 -0.89
CA GLY A 296 -14.14 -8.19 0.36
C GLY A 296 -15.15 -9.33 0.20
N LEU A 297 -15.75 -9.48 -0.99
CA LEU A 297 -16.64 -10.61 -1.32
C LEU A 297 -15.84 -11.93 -1.39
N LYS A 298 -16.20 -12.88 -0.52
CA LYS A 298 -15.69 -14.26 -0.55
C LYS A 298 -16.34 -15.02 -1.71
N ASP A 299 -15.78 -16.18 -2.08
CA ASP A 299 -16.32 -16.96 -3.21
C ASP A 299 -17.81 -17.32 -3.01
N LYS A 300 -18.21 -17.66 -1.76
CA LYS A 300 -19.62 -17.86 -1.39
C LYS A 300 -20.51 -16.63 -1.64
N ASP A 301 -20.00 -15.42 -1.40
CA ASP A 301 -20.74 -14.17 -1.59
C ASP A 301 -20.79 -13.78 -3.08
N ARG A 302 -19.98 -14.41 -3.93
CA ARG A 302 -19.99 -14.18 -5.39
C ARG A 302 -20.92 -15.15 -6.11
N GLU A 303 -21.03 -16.36 -5.58
CA GLU A 303 -21.98 -17.38 -6.00
C GLU A 303 -23.40 -17.05 -5.52
N ASN A 304 -23.51 -16.62 -4.26
CA ASN A 304 -24.76 -16.17 -3.65
C ASN A 304 -24.61 -14.73 -3.13
N PRO A 305 -24.73 -13.72 -4.01
CA PRO A 305 -24.55 -12.32 -3.63
C PRO A 305 -25.64 -11.82 -2.66
N PRO A 306 -25.33 -10.85 -1.79
CA PRO A 306 -26.33 -10.11 -1.05
C PRO A 306 -27.41 -9.58 -1.99
N ALA A 307 -28.68 -9.83 -1.66
CA ALA A 307 -29.81 -9.46 -2.51
C ALA A 307 -29.83 -7.97 -2.84
N VAL A 308 -30.28 -7.60 -4.04
CA VAL A 308 -30.60 -6.21 -4.37
C VAL A 308 -31.64 -5.70 -3.37
N GLY A 309 -31.42 -4.51 -2.83
CA GLY A 309 -32.20 -3.92 -1.74
C GLY A 309 -31.70 -4.24 -0.34
N SER A 310 -30.79 -5.22 -0.17
CA SER A 310 -30.22 -5.51 1.14
C SER A 310 -29.24 -4.43 1.60
N ILE A 311 -29.18 -4.21 2.92
CA ILE A 311 -28.19 -3.34 3.54
C ILE A 311 -26.95 -4.15 3.87
N VAL A 312 -25.81 -3.65 3.43
CA VAL A 312 -24.49 -4.26 3.65
C VAL A 312 -23.57 -3.26 4.33
N THR A 313 -22.69 -3.78 5.18
CA THR A 313 -21.63 -3.00 5.79
C THR A 313 -20.43 -2.98 4.85
N VAL A 314 -19.93 -1.78 4.57
CA VAL A 314 -18.75 -1.56 3.73
C VAL A 314 -17.70 -0.78 4.52
N LYS A 315 -16.49 -1.32 4.54
CA LYS A 315 -15.27 -0.65 5.01
C LYS A 315 -14.71 0.23 3.92
N TYR A 316 -14.34 1.46 4.24
CA TYR A 316 -13.76 2.42 3.30
C TYR A 316 -12.72 3.29 4.03
N GLN A 317 -11.83 3.96 3.32
CA GLN A 317 -10.80 4.79 3.97
C GLN A 317 -11.30 6.21 4.23
N GLU A 318 -11.87 6.81 3.20
CA GLU A 318 -12.40 8.17 3.22
C GLU A 318 -13.40 8.35 2.08
N LEU A 319 -14.09 9.49 2.03
CA LEU A 319 -14.89 9.86 0.86
C LEU A 319 -14.00 10.59 -0.16
N THR A 320 -14.26 10.38 -1.45
CA THR A 320 -13.70 11.24 -2.50
C THR A 320 -14.29 12.66 -2.39
N PRO A 321 -13.71 13.68 -3.03
CA PRO A 321 -14.34 15.01 -3.14
C PRO A 321 -15.76 14.94 -3.72
N ASP A 322 -15.99 13.96 -4.60
CA ASP A 322 -17.30 13.66 -5.19
C ASP A 322 -18.22 12.87 -4.24
N GLY A 323 -17.88 12.70 -2.95
CA GLY A 323 -18.74 12.11 -1.92
C GLY A 323 -19.02 10.61 -2.08
N VAL A 324 -18.16 9.85 -2.77
CA VAL A 324 -18.27 8.37 -2.86
C VAL A 324 -17.15 7.69 -2.08
N LEU A 325 -17.33 6.42 -1.71
CA LEU A 325 -16.34 5.68 -0.91
C LEU A 325 -15.01 5.51 -1.67
N ARG A 326 -13.88 5.89 -1.06
CA ARG A 326 -12.52 5.60 -1.53
C ARG A 326 -12.09 4.22 -1.02
N PHE A 327 -11.76 3.33 -1.94
CA PHE A 327 -11.35 1.94 -1.70
C PHE A 327 -12.34 1.11 -0.85
N PRO A 328 -13.61 0.98 -1.28
CA PRO A 328 -14.61 0.23 -0.52
C PRO A 328 -14.35 -1.29 -0.54
N VAL A 329 -14.52 -1.91 0.62
CA VAL A 329 -14.37 -3.33 0.90
C VAL A 329 -15.64 -3.84 1.56
N TYR A 330 -16.30 -4.83 0.95
CA TYR A 330 -17.47 -5.49 1.54
C TYR A 330 -17.09 -6.23 2.83
N VAL A 331 -17.88 -6.04 3.89
CA VAL A 331 -17.69 -6.71 5.18
C VAL A 331 -18.72 -7.84 5.36
N GLY A 332 -19.99 -7.53 5.15
CA GLY A 332 -21.09 -8.47 5.38
C GLY A 332 -22.47 -7.84 5.17
N VAL A 333 -23.50 -8.69 5.08
CA VAL A 333 -24.90 -8.27 5.15
C VAL A 333 -25.23 -7.87 6.58
N ARG A 334 -25.93 -6.75 6.76
CA ARG A 334 -26.45 -6.35 8.07
C ARG A 334 -27.75 -7.12 8.34
N PRO A 335 -27.85 -7.90 9.44
CA PRO A 335 -29.04 -8.70 9.71
C PRO A 335 -30.29 -7.88 10.11
N ASP A 336 -30.10 -6.63 10.57
CA ASP A 336 -31.13 -5.88 11.32
C ASP A 336 -31.67 -4.60 10.64
N GLY A 337 -31.58 -4.46 9.31
CA GLY A 337 -31.77 -3.16 8.64
C GLY A 337 -33.22 -2.80 8.22
N ASP A 338 -33.84 -1.85 8.93
CA ASP A 338 -35.00 -1.04 8.47
C ASP A 338 -34.49 0.12 7.56
N PRO A 339 -34.98 0.26 6.31
CA PRO A 339 -34.43 1.17 5.30
C PRO A 339 -34.56 2.69 5.56
N ASN A 340 -35.17 3.13 6.67
CA ASN A 340 -35.46 4.56 6.90
C ASN A 340 -34.92 5.17 8.21
N GLN A 341 -34.00 4.50 8.92
CA GLN A 341 -33.34 5.13 10.07
C GLN A 341 -31.91 5.58 9.72
N PRO A 342 -31.57 6.88 9.84
CA PRO A 342 -30.18 7.30 9.80
C PRO A 342 -29.42 6.62 10.95
N ALA A 343 -28.22 6.11 10.66
CA ALA A 343 -27.32 5.57 11.67
C ALA A 343 -27.15 6.59 12.81
N PRO A 344 -27.22 6.18 14.09
CA PRO A 344 -26.98 7.10 15.19
C PRO A 344 -25.56 7.65 15.06
N THR A 345 -25.46 8.93 14.72
CA THR A 345 -24.20 9.66 14.86
C THR A 345 -23.87 9.65 16.34
N ARG A 346 -22.72 9.08 16.69
CA ARG A 346 -22.17 9.20 18.04
C ARG A 346 -22.14 10.71 18.35
N LYS A 347 -22.92 11.14 19.34
CA LYS A 347 -22.91 12.53 19.82
C LYS A 347 -21.45 12.96 20.02
N PRO A 348 -21.05 14.16 19.59
CA PRO A 348 -19.74 14.67 19.92
C PRO A 348 -19.62 14.65 21.45
N SER A 349 -18.71 13.83 21.96
CA SER A 349 -18.26 14.00 23.34
C SER A 349 -17.68 15.41 23.41
N ALA A 350 -18.12 16.18 24.41
CA ALA A 350 -17.63 17.52 24.66
C ALA A 350 -16.10 17.55 24.57
N ALA A 351 -15.59 18.57 23.87
CA ALA A 351 -14.16 18.78 23.67
C ALA A 351 -13.44 18.71 25.04
N PRO A 352 -12.40 17.87 25.18
CA PRO A 352 -11.48 18.01 26.30
C PRO A 352 -10.85 19.41 26.24
N PRO A 353 -10.62 20.08 27.38
CA PRO A 353 -9.99 21.38 27.39
C PRO A 353 -8.62 21.30 26.71
N ALA A 354 -8.30 22.35 25.94
CA ALA A 354 -7.04 22.46 25.23
C ALA A 354 -5.86 22.20 26.18
N PRO A 355 -4.90 21.31 25.83
CA PRO A 355 -3.69 21.17 26.62
C PRO A 355 -2.91 22.48 26.56
N ALA A 356 -2.56 23.01 27.72
CA ALA A 356 -1.70 24.18 27.85
C ALA A 356 -0.35 23.93 27.14
N PRO A 357 0.30 24.97 26.59
CA PRO A 357 1.56 24.83 25.88
C PRO A 357 2.65 24.35 26.85
N VAL A 358 3.07 23.10 26.68
CA VAL A 358 4.22 22.57 27.43
C VAL A 358 5.47 23.17 26.81
N LYS A 359 6.09 24.12 27.53
CA LYS A 359 7.42 24.64 27.19
C LYS A 359 8.42 23.49 27.24
N ALA A 360 9.30 23.43 26.24
CA ALA A 360 10.45 22.54 26.22
C ALA A 360 11.28 22.74 27.50
N VAL A 361 11.32 21.71 28.34
CA VAL A 361 12.27 21.63 29.44
C VAL A 361 13.46 20.81 28.92
N ALA A 362 14.63 21.44 28.91
CA ALA A 362 15.90 20.80 28.65
C ALA A 362 16.14 19.70 29.70
N VAL A 363 16.39 18.47 29.25
CA VAL A 363 16.80 17.37 30.12
C VAL A 363 18.33 17.30 30.07
N GLU A 364 18.97 17.67 31.17
CA GLU A 364 20.37 17.31 31.45
C GLU A 364 20.53 15.78 31.54
N PRO A 365 21.70 15.23 31.20
CA PRO A 365 21.88 13.80 30.99
C PRO A 365 21.90 13.02 32.31
N ALA A 366 21.10 11.97 32.40
CA ALA A 366 21.16 10.98 33.47
C ALA A 366 22.46 10.14 33.38
N PRO A 367 23.03 9.69 34.53
CA PRO A 367 24.35 9.09 34.59
C PRO A 367 24.37 7.64 34.11
N ALA A 368 25.55 7.21 33.65
CA ALA A 368 25.82 5.92 33.02
C ALA A 368 25.37 4.69 33.84
N PRO A 369 24.89 3.61 33.18
CA PRO A 369 24.51 2.39 33.87
C PRO A 369 25.73 1.61 34.37
N LYS A 370 25.68 1.17 35.64
CA LYS A 370 26.63 0.23 36.24
C LYS A 370 26.47 -1.17 35.62
N PRO A 371 27.56 -1.96 35.51
CA PRO A 371 27.55 -3.22 34.78
C PRO A 371 26.78 -4.32 35.52
N VAL A 372 25.94 -5.06 34.77
CA VAL A 372 25.22 -6.26 35.23
C VAL A 372 26.16 -7.47 35.11
N PRO A 373 26.18 -8.43 36.06
CA PRO A 373 27.14 -9.53 36.06
C PRO A 373 26.90 -10.52 34.91
N GLN A 374 28.00 -11.03 34.37
CA GLN A 374 28.07 -12.05 33.32
C GLN A 374 27.47 -13.38 33.82
N VAL A 375 26.51 -13.93 33.07
CA VAL A 375 26.05 -15.31 33.23
C VAL A 375 26.91 -16.19 32.34
N THR A 376 27.64 -17.12 32.96
CA THR A 376 28.51 -18.12 32.34
C THR A 376 27.74 -19.14 31.49
N PRO A 377 28.39 -19.76 30.49
CA PRO A 377 27.75 -20.73 29.60
C PRO A 377 27.57 -22.09 30.31
N VAL A 378 26.35 -22.62 30.26
CA VAL A 378 26.03 -23.97 30.76
C VAL A 378 26.18 -24.96 29.58
N VAL A 379 27.12 -25.90 29.73
CA VAL A 379 27.34 -27.07 28.86
C VAL A 379 26.24 -28.13 29.07
N PRO A 380 26.01 -29.06 28.12
CA PRO A 380 24.74 -29.77 27.97
C PRO A 380 24.56 -30.90 28.97
N VAL A 381 23.37 -30.99 29.56
CA VAL A 381 22.91 -32.17 30.30
C VAL A 381 22.07 -33.02 29.35
N THR A 382 22.50 -34.25 29.16
CA THR A 382 21.80 -35.31 28.44
C THR A 382 20.62 -35.85 29.26
N SER A 383 19.65 -36.37 28.50
CA SER A 383 18.61 -37.35 28.87
C SER A 383 17.39 -36.89 29.68
N GLY A 384 16.27 -36.83 28.96
CA GLY A 384 14.89 -36.86 29.44
C GLY A 384 13.98 -37.02 28.22
N GLY A 385 13.71 -38.26 27.85
CA GLY A 385 13.09 -38.62 26.56
C GLY A 385 11.67 -38.08 26.38
N SER A 386 11.44 -37.42 25.23
CA SER A 386 10.09 -37.32 24.67
C SER A 386 9.79 -38.60 23.91
N THR A 387 8.94 -39.42 24.51
CA THR A 387 8.26 -40.56 23.92
C THR A 387 7.23 -40.05 22.91
N MET A 388 7.56 -40.02 21.62
CA MET A 388 6.71 -40.29 20.44
C MET A 388 7.44 -39.86 19.16
N ALA A 389 7.58 -40.78 18.20
CA ALA A 389 8.36 -40.58 16.96
C ALA A 389 7.76 -39.51 16.04
N ALA A 390 8.62 -38.82 15.28
CA ALA A 390 8.23 -37.91 14.20
C ALA A 390 7.14 -38.53 13.32
N THR A 391 6.11 -37.75 12.98
CA THR A 391 5.03 -38.25 12.12
C THR A 391 5.59 -38.55 10.73
N ALA A 392 5.11 -39.62 10.09
CA ALA A 392 5.46 -39.91 8.71
C ALA A 392 5.16 -38.71 7.79
N LYS A 393 6.05 -38.46 6.83
CA LYS A 393 5.85 -37.43 5.80
C LYS A 393 4.66 -37.81 4.94
N ARG A 394 3.67 -36.93 4.86
CA ARG A 394 2.49 -37.08 3.99
C ARG A 394 2.67 -36.22 2.77
N TYR A 395 2.55 -36.82 1.59
CA TYR A 395 2.76 -36.18 0.29
C TYR A 395 1.44 -36.04 -0.47
N PHE A 396 1.21 -34.86 -1.04
CA PHE A 396 -0.02 -34.52 -1.72
C PHE A 396 0.27 -33.87 -3.06
N GLU A 397 -0.55 -34.17 -4.07
CA GLU A 397 -0.46 -33.60 -5.40
C GLU A 397 -1.71 -32.81 -5.76
N PHE A 398 -1.49 -31.72 -6.50
CA PHE A 398 -2.54 -30.90 -7.11
C PHE A 398 -2.22 -30.74 -8.60
N ILE A 399 -3.13 -31.22 -9.44
CA ILE A 399 -3.03 -31.17 -10.91
C ILE A 399 -4.28 -30.48 -11.42
N ASP A 400 -4.11 -29.29 -12.01
CA ASP A 400 -5.19 -28.52 -12.65
C ASP A 400 -4.62 -27.81 -13.89
N GLY A 401 -5.04 -28.24 -15.08
CA GLY A 401 -4.46 -27.82 -16.36
C GLY A 401 -2.94 -28.03 -16.41
N ASP A 402 -2.19 -26.97 -16.74
CA ASP A 402 -0.72 -26.97 -16.77
C ASP A 402 -0.06 -26.89 -15.37
N SER A 403 -0.85 -26.71 -14.30
CA SER A 403 -0.32 -26.62 -12.94
C SER A 403 -0.20 -27.99 -12.29
N LYS A 404 1.03 -28.52 -12.24
CA LYS A 404 1.40 -29.74 -11.52
C LYS A 404 2.22 -29.40 -10.27
N LYS A 405 1.61 -29.47 -9.08
CA LYS A 405 2.23 -29.05 -7.82
C LYS A 405 2.18 -30.17 -6.78
N PHE A 406 3.17 -30.20 -5.91
CA PHE A 406 3.16 -31.06 -4.72
C PHE A 406 3.19 -30.22 -3.44
N TRP A 407 2.68 -30.80 -2.37
CA TRP A 407 2.74 -30.28 -1.02
C TRP A 407 2.94 -31.44 -0.04
N GLU A 408 3.82 -31.27 0.92
CA GLU A 408 4.11 -32.24 1.96
C GLU A 408 4.01 -31.61 3.32
N ILE A 409 3.69 -32.44 4.31
CA ILE A 409 3.66 -32.03 5.71
C ILE A 409 4.12 -33.18 6.62
N TRP A 410 4.90 -32.82 7.64
CA TRP A 410 5.26 -33.68 8.76
C TRP A 410 5.45 -32.84 10.02
N MET A 411 5.39 -33.50 11.17
CA MET A 411 5.58 -32.93 12.48
C MET A 411 6.64 -33.72 13.24
N ASP A 412 7.54 -32.99 13.90
CA ASP A 412 8.55 -33.54 14.81
C ASP A 412 8.49 -32.75 16.12
N GLY A 413 7.94 -33.38 17.16
CA GLY A 413 7.56 -32.73 18.41
C GLY A 413 6.71 -31.48 18.18
N ALA A 414 7.18 -30.32 18.65
CA ALA A 414 6.50 -29.04 18.53
C ALA A 414 6.76 -28.30 17.20
N VAL A 415 7.39 -28.94 16.21
CA VAL A 415 7.71 -28.33 14.92
C VAL A 415 6.88 -28.96 13.80
N VAL A 416 6.05 -28.15 13.13
CA VAL A 416 5.36 -28.55 11.90
C VAL A 416 6.18 -28.07 10.71
N THR A 417 6.55 -28.98 9.82
CA THR A 417 7.28 -28.65 8.61
C THR A 417 6.43 -28.93 7.38
N THR A 418 6.41 -27.96 6.47
CA THR A 418 5.73 -28.09 5.18
C THR A 418 6.73 -27.93 4.03
N CYS A 419 6.61 -28.75 2.98
CA CYS A 419 7.40 -28.63 1.76
C CYS A 419 6.47 -28.48 0.55
N TRP A 420 6.78 -27.63 -0.43
CA TRP A 420 5.94 -27.51 -1.62
C TRP A 420 6.69 -27.04 -2.86
N GLY A 421 6.22 -27.44 -4.03
CA GLY A 421 6.87 -27.08 -5.29
C GLY A 421 6.11 -27.56 -6.51
N LYS A 422 6.75 -27.45 -7.67
CA LYS A 422 6.30 -28.15 -8.89
C LYS A 422 6.69 -29.62 -8.78
N ILE A 423 5.83 -30.54 -9.23
CA ILE A 423 6.15 -31.97 -9.25
C ILE A 423 7.44 -32.17 -10.06
N GLY A 424 8.40 -32.93 -9.50
CA GLY A 424 9.73 -33.13 -10.08
C GLY A 424 10.81 -32.13 -9.66
N THR A 425 10.53 -31.23 -8.70
CA THR A 425 11.51 -30.30 -8.13
C THR A 425 11.71 -30.58 -6.64
N ALA A 426 12.82 -30.11 -6.04
CA ALA A 426 13.09 -30.27 -4.61
C ALA A 426 12.07 -29.51 -3.71
N GLY A 427 11.38 -28.51 -4.26
CA GLY A 427 10.43 -27.67 -3.52
C GLY A 427 11.07 -26.72 -2.52
N GLN A 428 10.23 -25.98 -1.80
CA GLN A 428 10.60 -25.08 -0.70
C GLN A 428 10.10 -25.67 0.61
N THR A 429 11.00 -25.77 1.59
CA THR A 429 10.67 -26.29 2.93
C THR A 429 10.58 -25.14 3.93
N LYS A 430 9.55 -25.16 4.79
CA LYS A 430 9.36 -24.19 5.86
C LYS A 430 8.98 -24.90 7.17
N PRO A 431 9.88 -24.92 8.17
CA PRO A 431 9.54 -25.34 9.53
C PRO A 431 8.80 -24.20 10.27
N LYS A 432 7.88 -24.57 11.15
CA LYS A 432 7.16 -23.67 12.06
C LYS A 432 7.14 -24.31 13.45
N THR A 433 7.82 -23.67 14.39
CA THR A 433 7.90 -24.11 15.79
C THR A 433 6.74 -23.53 16.58
N PHE A 434 6.14 -24.35 17.44
CA PHE A 434 5.05 -24.00 18.34
C PHE A 434 5.50 -24.10 19.80
N PRO A 435 4.77 -23.43 20.73
CA PRO A 435 5.08 -23.50 22.16
C PRO A 435 4.97 -24.90 22.76
N ASP A 436 4.12 -25.75 22.17
CA ASP A 436 3.83 -27.11 22.65
C ASP A 436 3.38 -28.00 21.49
N GLU A 437 3.48 -29.32 21.68
CA GLU A 437 3.11 -30.32 20.66
C GLU A 437 1.61 -30.32 20.36
N ALA A 438 0.75 -29.95 21.32
CA ALA A 438 -0.70 -29.91 21.11
C ALA A 438 -1.09 -28.80 20.11
N LYS A 439 -0.45 -27.63 20.20
CA LYS A 439 -0.61 -26.53 19.24
C LYS A 439 0.01 -26.87 17.88
N ALA A 440 1.15 -27.56 17.87
CA ALA A 440 1.73 -28.07 16.62
C ALA A 440 0.75 -29.04 15.92
N LYS A 441 0.17 -29.99 16.66
CA LYS A 441 -0.82 -30.94 16.14
C LYS A 441 -2.07 -30.23 15.60
N LYS A 442 -2.60 -29.24 16.34
CA LYS A 442 -3.76 -28.46 15.90
C LYS A 442 -3.50 -27.71 14.60
N GLU A 443 -2.31 -27.12 14.43
CA GLU A 443 -1.95 -26.50 13.15
C GLU A 443 -1.74 -27.55 12.05
N TYR A 444 -1.07 -28.67 12.36
CA TYR A 444 -0.86 -29.77 11.42
C TYR A 444 -2.19 -30.27 10.83
N ASP A 445 -3.17 -30.56 11.67
CA ASP A 445 -4.50 -31.03 11.27
C ASP A 445 -5.27 -29.96 10.46
N LYS A 446 -5.15 -28.68 10.86
CA LYS A 446 -5.74 -27.56 10.14
C LYS A 446 -5.14 -27.40 8.74
N LEU A 447 -3.83 -27.48 8.59
CA LEU A 447 -3.15 -27.37 7.30
C LEU A 447 -3.51 -28.53 6.38
N LEU A 448 -3.63 -29.75 6.93
CA LEU A 448 -4.13 -30.90 6.18
C LEU A 448 -5.54 -30.66 5.65
N ALA A 449 -6.48 -30.25 6.51
CA ALA A 449 -7.87 -29.98 6.12
C ALA A 449 -7.98 -28.85 5.07
N GLU A 450 -7.16 -27.79 5.22
CA GLU A 450 -7.11 -26.69 4.25
C GLU A 450 -6.62 -27.15 2.87
N LYS A 451 -5.61 -28.04 2.84
CA LYS A 451 -5.01 -28.51 1.58
C LYS A 451 -5.89 -29.51 0.87
N THR A 452 -6.47 -30.47 1.59
CA THR A 452 -7.43 -31.42 1.00
C THR A 452 -8.68 -30.68 0.50
N GLY A 453 -9.16 -29.67 1.23
CA GLY A 453 -10.27 -28.80 0.78
C GLY A 453 -9.97 -27.95 -0.47
N LYS A 454 -8.69 -27.74 -0.80
CA LYS A 454 -8.22 -27.06 -2.02
C LYS A 454 -8.01 -28.03 -3.20
N GLY A 455 -8.42 -29.30 -3.07
CA GLY A 455 -8.31 -30.30 -4.13
C GLY A 455 -6.95 -31.02 -4.19
N TYR A 456 -6.11 -30.91 -3.17
CA TYR A 456 -4.89 -31.71 -3.07
C TYR A 456 -5.23 -33.15 -2.69
N SER A 457 -4.71 -34.12 -3.43
CA SER A 457 -4.92 -35.55 -3.20
C SER A 457 -3.67 -36.21 -2.63
N GLU A 458 -3.82 -37.06 -1.61
CA GLU A 458 -2.69 -37.77 -1.00
C GLU A 458 -2.17 -38.86 -1.96
N LYS A 459 -0.85 -38.90 -2.13
CA LYS A 459 -0.14 -39.85 -2.99
C LYS A 459 1.13 -40.35 -2.30
N PRO A 460 1.62 -41.56 -2.64
CA PRO A 460 2.97 -41.94 -2.27
C PRO A 460 3.96 -40.99 -2.94
N ARG A 461 5.00 -40.57 -2.22
CA ARG A 461 6.05 -39.72 -2.79
C ARG A 461 6.74 -40.49 -3.93
N PRO A 462 6.86 -39.92 -5.15
CA PRO A 462 7.65 -40.51 -6.22
C PRO A 462 9.10 -40.68 -5.76
N ALA A 463 9.70 -41.84 -6.04
CA ALA A 463 11.07 -42.18 -5.65
C ALA A 463 12.11 -41.24 -6.30
#